data_AF-A0A1H7DXX2-F1
#
_entry.id   AF-A0A1H7DXX2-F1
#
_cell.length_a   1.000
_cell.length_b   1.000
_cell.length_c   1.000
_cell.angle_alpha   90.00
_cell.angle_beta   90.00
_cell.angle_gamma   90.00
#
_symmetry.space_group_name_H-M   'P 1'
#
loop_
_entity.id
_entity.type
_entity.pdbx_description
1 polymer ?
#
loop_
_entity_poly.entity_id
_entity_poly.type
_entity_poly.pdbx_seq_one_letter_code
_entity_poly.pdbx_strand_id
1 'polypeptide(L)'
;MNVGSLVQGQTQTSGDADSKGAVTLNASGNVLNQSTTSSKLGVLFGVNGDVVVSAGGNITNEDARILSNGNVTLTAVGDVDNIIDHSSGVNGGNAVGYSNKSWRLIFVQHHENGFTVDYGALADPDKLSYITADSGNVTINARNVNNVGGSILSDNGSISIAAAQNLLTQGVFTGQASYHQSCFIFCRASASSTVQAFGGVIEAGKDTTLKAGTQITNTGGTVVAIGNLKLDAPKTLAQGVPGYTVINRRNDLKAWFGNTWAAIYAADTGGMFTGETGQVELTGEADIDGGSNRSTSSSAGILNLLCVHGCRAKRQRATFLRTFAGCI
;
A
#
# COMPACT_ATOMS: atom_id res chain seq x y z
N MET A 1 13.56 21.62 -9.15
CA MET A 1 12.65 20.66 -9.78
C MET A 1 13.46 19.75 -10.67
N ASN A 2 13.27 18.44 -10.56
CA ASN A 2 13.82 17.41 -11.42
C ASN A 2 12.65 16.67 -12.09
N VAL A 3 12.58 16.69 -13.42
CA VAL A 3 11.57 15.94 -14.19
C VAL A 3 12.25 15.02 -15.17
N GLY A 4 12.12 13.71 -14.94
CA GLY A 4 12.64 12.68 -15.82
C GLY A 4 14.14 12.76 -16.12
N SER A 5 14.94 13.12 -15.12
CA SER A 5 16.40 13.13 -15.23
C SER A 5 17.09 12.52 -14.01
N LEU A 6 18.35 12.14 -14.19
CA LEU A 6 19.21 11.63 -13.12
C LEU A 6 20.05 12.78 -12.55
N VAL A 7 19.84 13.09 -11.26
CA VAL A 7 20.72 13.91 -10.45
C VAL A 7 21.51 12.98 -9.55
N GLN A 8 22.83 12.91 -9.74
CA GLN A 8 23.68 12.01 -9.00
C GLN A 8 24.91 12.72 -8.44
N GLY A 9 25.39 12.23 -7.30
CA GLY A 9 26.67 12.64 -6.73
C GLY A 9 27.42 11.47 -6.11
N GLN A 10 28.74 11.64 -5.96
CA GLN A 10 29.61 10.59 -5.44
C GLN A 10 29.72 10.64 -3.93
N THR A 11 30.29 11.71 -3.38
CA THR A 11 30.54 11.90 -1.95
C THR A 11 30.22 13.33 -1.56
N GLN A 12 30.16 13.61 -0.26
CA GLN A 12 30.17 14.97 0.25
C GLN A 12 31.45 15.70 -0.20
N THR A 13 31.34 17.00 -0.46
CA THR A 13 32.49 17.87 -0.76
C THR A 13 33.15 18.30 0.54
N SER A 14 34.41 17.90 0.73
CA SER A 14 35.17 18.24 1.94
C SER A 14 35.41 19.76 2.04
N GLY A 15 35.22 20.32 3.22
CA GLY A 15 35.39 21.75 3.48
C GLY A 15 34.21 22.64 3.07
N ASP A 16 33.21 22.09 2.39
CA ASP A 16 31.95 22.78 2.11
C ASP A 16 30.92 22.45 3.19
N ALA A 17 30.51 23.47 3.95
CA ALA A 17 29.53 23.31 5.02
C ALA A 17 28.11 23.03 4.49
N ASP A 18 27.80 23.40 3.25
CA ASP A 18 26.49 23.22 2.63
C ASP A 18 26.37 21.88 1.90
N SER A 19 27.49 21.22 1.59
CA SER A 19 27.49 19.83 1.14
C SER A 19 27.24 18.92 2.35
N LYS A 20 26.04 18.34 2.45
CA LYS A 20 25.63 17.44 3.56
C LYS A 20 25.61 15.96 3.17
N GLY A 21 25.85 15.65 1.90
CA GLY A 21 25.85 14.29 1.37
C GLY A 21 26.36 14.28 -0.07
N ALA A 22 26.31 13.11 -0.69
CA ALA A 22 26.59 12.95 -2.13
C ALA A 22 25.64 13.78 -2.99
N VAL A 23 24.36 13.86 -2.59
CA VAL A 23 23.40 14.82 -3.13
C VAL A 23 22.87 15.66 -1.99
N THR A 24 22.96 16.99 -2.11
CA THR A 24 22.30 17.93 -1.18
C THR A 24 21.43 18.88 -1.96
N LEU A 25 20.13 18.88 -1.66
CA LEU A 25 19.17 19.83 -2.20
C LEU A 25 18.63 20.67 -1.04
N ASN A 26 18.82 21.99 -1.10
CA ASN A 26 18.28 22.92 -0.12
C ASN A 26 17.44 23.98 -0.84
N ALA A 27 16.13 23.96 -0.63
CA ALA A 27 15.19 24.89 -1.25
C ALA A 27 14.41 25.65 -0.18
N SER A 28 14.27 26.96 -0.33
CA SER A 28 13.35 27.76 0.51
C SER A 28 11.88 27.48 0.21
N GLY A 29 11.58 26.96 -0.98
CA GLY A 29 10.26 26.52 -1.41
C GLY A 29 10.16 25.00 -1.51
N ASN A 30 9.51 24.52 -2.57
CA ASN A 30 9.27 23.10 -2.79
C ASN A 30 10.45 22.41 -3.50
N VAL A 31 10.64 21.12 -3.22
CA VAL A 31 11.46 20.21 -4.03
C VAL A 31 10.52 19.23 -4.71
N LEU A 32 10.61 19.15 -6.04
CA LEU A 32 9.86 18.21 -6.86
C LEU A 32 10.84 17.31 -7.62
N ASN A 33 10.72 16.00 -7.43
CA ASN A 33 11.34 14.94 -8.20
C ASN A 33 10.22 14.12 -8.82
N GLN A 34 10.09 14.18 -10.15
CA GLN A 34 8.92 13.64 -10.84
C GLN A 34 9.32 12.85 -12.08
N SER A 35 8.54 11.82 -12.39
CA SER A 35 8.45 11.28 -13.75
C SER A 35 7.03 11.47 -14.27
N THR A 36 6.90 11.70 -15.57
CA THR A 36 5.61 11.67 -16.27
C THR A 36 5.59 10.45 -17.18
N THR A 37 4.41 10.08 -17.68
CA THR A 37 4.26 9.00 -18.67
C THR A 37 5.16 9.19 -19.90
N SER A 38 5.42 10.44 -20.30
CA SER A 38 6.25 10.79 -21.46
C SER A 38 7.73 11.02 -21.16
N SER A 39 8.11 11.20 -19.89
CA SER A 39 9.50 11.47 -19.51
C SER A 39 10.26 10.19 -19.19
N LYS A 40 11.60 10.30 -19.10
CA LYS A 40 12.39 9.26 -18.45
C LYS A 40 12.09 9.24 -16.94
N LEU A 41 12.70 8.28 -16.24
CA LEU A 41 12.62 8.18 -14.78
C LEU A 41 13.41 9.33 -14.12
N GLY A 42 12.76 10.07 -13.22
CA GLY A 42 13.38 11.04 -12.33
C GLY A 42 14.08 10.34 -11.17
N VAL A 43 15.38 10.59 -10.99
CA VAL A 43 16.19 9.94 -9.96
C VAL A 43 17.08 10.96 -9.25
N LEU A 44 17.05 10.97 -7.92
CA LEU A 44 18.10 11.56 -7.07
C LEU A 44 18.94 10.40 -6.51
N PHE A 45 20.25 10.38 -6.73
CA PHE A 45 21.09 9.25 -6.33
C PHE A 45 22.41 9.64 -5.67
N GLY A 46 22.62 9.17 -4.43
CA GLY A 46 23.89 9.23 -3.71
C GLY A 46 24.68 7.93 -3.85
N VAL A 47 25.79 7.94 -4.59
CA VAL A 47 26.55 6.72 -4.93
C VAL A 47 27.43 6.23 -3.78
N ASN A 48 28.14 7.13 -3.10
CA ASN A 48 29.04 6.80 -1.98
C ASN A 48 28.89 7.84 -0.86
N GLY A 49 27.65 8.15 -0.55
CA GLY A 49 27.29 9.12 0.47
C GLY A 49 25.80 9.38 0.48
N ASP A 50 25.39 10.29 1.33
CA ASP A 50 23.98 10.47 1.66
C ASP A 50 23.22 11.28 0.61
N VAL A 51 21.90 11.10 0.58
CA VAL A 51 20.99 12.05 -0.07
C VAL A 51 20.29 12.86 0.99
N VAL A 52 20.51 14.17 0.98
CA VAL A 52 19.93 15.11 1.95
C VAL A 52 19.08 16.12 1.18
N VAL A 53 17.79 16.16 1.49
CA VAL A 53 16.83 17.09 0.87
C VAL A 53 16.16 17.92 1.96
N SER A 54 16.27 19.23 1.86
CA SER A 54 15.63 20.20 2.75
C SER A 54 14.75 21.15 1.95
N ALA A 55 13.50 21.31 2.35
CA ALA A 55 12.51 22.18 1.72
C ALA A 55 11.81 23.07 2.76
N GLY A 56 11.75 24.38 2.50
CA GLY A 56 10.88 25.31 3.23
C GLY A 56 9.40 25.16 2.87
N GLY A 57 9.09 24.44 1.78
CA GLY A 57 7.77 23.95 1.43
C GLY A 57 7.72 22.42 1.41
N ASN A 58 7.09 21.83 0.40
CA ASN A 58 6.88 20.38 0.27
C ASN A 58 8.08 19.70 -0.42
N ILE A 59 8.26 18.41 -0.15
CA ILE A 59 9.10 17.51 -0.94
C ILE A 59 8.18 16.50 -1.62
N THR A 60 8.11 16.51 -2.94
CA THR A 60 7.28 15.58 -3.71
C THR A 60 8.18 14.68 -4.56
N ASN A 61 8.03 13.38 -4.34
CA ASN A 61 8.60 12.29 -5.12
C ASN A 61 7.43 11.54 -5.79
N GLU A 62 7.21 11.82 -7.07
CA GLU A 62 6.03 11.38 -7.82
C GLU A 62 6.48 10.53 -9.01
N ASP A 63 6.12 9.24 -9.01
CA ASP A 63 6.58 8.26 -10.00
C ASP A 63 8.11 8.26 -10.20
N ALA A 64 8.86 8.59 -9.14
CA ALA A 64 10.29 8.91 -9.20
C ALA A 64 11.07 8.25 -8.05
N ARG A 65 12.40 8.35 -8.08
CA ARG A 65 13.25 7.67 -7.10
C ARG A 65 14.19 8.62 -6.36
N ILE A 66 14.28 8.45 -5.05
CA ILE A 66 15.31 9.03 -4.19
C ILE A 66 16.09 7.86 -3.58
N LEU A 67 17.31 7.68 -4.03
CA LEU A 67 18.14 6.50 -3.73
C LEU A 67 19.45 6.93 -3.08
N SER A 68 19.90 6.18 -2.10
CA SER A 68 21.21 6.41 -1.47
C SER A 68 21.85 5.09 -1.11
N ASN A 69 23.15 4.94 -1.38
CA ASN A 69 23.92 3.84 -0.80
C ASN A 69 24.22 4.09 0.69
N GLY A 70 24.20 5.36 1.13
CA GLY A 70 24.30 5.77 2.53
C GLY A 70 22.92 6.02 3.12
N ASN A 71 22.75 7.15 3.82
CA ASN A 71 21.48 7.57 4.40
C ASN A 71 20.64 8.36 3.38
N VAL A 72 19.32 8.37 3.61
CA VAL A 72 18.40 9.35 3.02
C VAL A 72 17.81 10.21 4.14
N THR A 73 17.93 11.53 4.05
CA THR A 73 17.33 12.47 5.00
C THR A 73 16.46 13.48 4.26
N LEU A 74 15.17 13.51 4.57
CA LEU A 74 14.20 14.42 4.00
C LEU A 74 13.61 15.31 5.10
N THR A 75 13.78 16.63 4.97
CA THR A 75 13.22 17.61 5.90
C THR A 75 12.37 18.62 5.16
N ALA A 76 11.07 18.63 5.44
CA ALA A 76 10.13 19.60 4.88
C ALA A 76 9.45 20.38 6.00
N VAL A 77 9.34 21.71 5.86
CA VAL A 77 8.35 22.48 6.64
C VAL A 77 6.93 22.16 6.14
N GLY A 78 6.85 21.80 4.86
CA GLY A 78 5.70 21.25 4.16
C GLY A 78 5.43 19.78 4.41
N ASP A 79 4.79 19.17 3.43
CA ASP A 79 4.51 17.75 3.39
C ASP A 79 5.62 17.00 2.63
N VAL A 80 5.78 15.71 2.90
CA VAL A 80 6.61 14.79 2.11
C VAL A 80 5.68 13.79 1.44
N ASP A 81 5.63 13.85 0.12
CA ASP A 81 4.77 13.01 -0.72
C ASP A 81 5.62 12.01 -1.49
N ASN A 82 5.44 10.72 -1.23
CA ASN A 82 6.01 9.61 -2.00
C ASN A 82 4.83 8.88 -2.67
N ILE A 83 4.50 9.33 -3.87
CA ILE A 83 3.22 9.00 -4.50
C ILE A 83 3.41 8.41 -5.89
N ILE A 84 2.48 7.55 -6.28
CA ILE A 84 2.34 7.10 -7.67
C ILE A 84 1.03 7.61 -8.28
N ASP A 85 1.09 7.94 -9.56
CA ASP A 85 -0.10 8.36 -10.28
C ASP A 85 -0.98 7.15 -10.62
N HIS A 86 -2.25 7.26 -10.28
CA HIS A 86 -3.26 6.26 -10.58
C HIS A 86 -4.62 6.91 -10.83
N SER A 87 -5.40 6.31 -11.71
CA SER A 87 -6.82 6.65 -11.86
C SER A 87 -7.63 5.93 -10.79
N SER A 88 -8.62 6.60 -10.22
CA SER A 88 -9.66 5.88 -9.47
C SER A 88 -10.49 5.02 -10.43
N GLY A 89 -10.84 3.81 -10.01
CA GLY A 89 -11.79 3.00 -10.74
C GLY A 89 -13.24 3.43 -10.51
N VAL A 90 -14.15 2.86 -11.30
CA VAL A 90 -15.59 3.17 -11.21
C VAL A 90 -16.11 2.98 -9.78
N ASN A 91 -16.89 3.95 -9.29
CA ASN A 91 -17.42 3.99 -7.91
C ASN A 91 -16.34 3.92 -6.82
N GLY A 92 -15.10 4.33 -7.12
CA GLY A 92 -14.01 4.40 -6.15
C GLY A 92 -13.55 3.04 -5.64
N GLY A 93 -13.61 1.98 -6.48
CA GLY A 93 -13.23 0.63 -6.06
C GLY A 93 -14.31 -0.14 -5.30
N ASN A 94 -15.51 0.41 -5.16
CA ASN A 94 -16.61 -0.29 -4.48
C ASN A 94 -17.29 -1.32 -5.39
N ALA A 95 -17.66 -2.46 -4.82
CA ALA A 95 -18.39 -3.50 -5.54
C ALA A 95 -19.79 -3.03 -5.95
N VAL A 96 -20.10 -3.13 -7.24
CA VAL A 96 -21.40 -2.81 -7.82
C VAL A 96 -22.12 -4.10 -8.14
N GLY A 97 -23.16 -4.42 -7.38
CA GLY A 97 -24.01 -5.58 -7.63
C GLY A 97 -25.10 -5.30 -8.66
N TYR A 98 -25.49 -6.31 -9.41
CA TYR A 98 -26.69 -6.27 -10.25
C TYR A 98 -27.50 -7.56 -10.10
N SER A 99 -28.81 -7.45 -10.32
CA SER A 99 -29.75 -8.57 -10.31
C SER A 99 -30.85 -8.32 -11.33
N ASN A 100 -30.92 -9.18 -12.34
CA ASN A 100 -31.93 -9.13 -13.38
C ASN A 100 -32.79 -10.39 -13.36
N LYS A 101 -34.07 -10.21 -13.63
CA LYS A 101 -35.04 -11.29 -13.84
C LYS A 101 -35.74 -11.06 -15.16
N SER A 102 -35.70 -12.06 -16.04
CA SER A 102 -36.43 -12.01 -17.30
C SER A 102 -37.19 -13.30 -17.54
N TRP A 103 -38.34 -13.18 -18.19
CA TRP A 103 -39.14 -14.31 -18.62
C TRP A 103 -38.87 -14.50 -20.12
N ARG A 104 -38.33 -15.66 -20.50
CA ARG A 104 -38.13 -15.99 -21.93
C ARG A 104 -39.15 -17.04 -22.41
N LEU A 105 -39.80 -17.76 -21.49
CA LEU A 105 -40.90 -18.69 -21.72
C LEU A 105 -41.91 -18.58 -20.56
N ILE A 106 -43.17 -18.97 -20.79
CA ILE A 106 -44.30 -18.82 -19.85
C ILE A 106 -44.06 -19.53 -18.50
N PHE A 107 -43.11 -20.48 -18.42
CA PHE A 107 -42.80 -21.25 -17.20
C PHE A 107 -41.32 -21.27 -16.79
N VAL A 108 -40.42 -20.58 -17.51
CA VAL A 108 -38.97 -20.60 -17.19
C VAL A 108 -38.46 -19.18 -16.95
N GLN A 109 -38.09 -18.93 -15.70
CA GLN A 109 -37.47 -17.67 -15.28
C GLN A 109 -35.97 -17.72 -15.51
N HIS A 110 -35.45 -16.72 -16.22
CA HIS A 110 -34.02 -16.50 -16.33
C HIS A 110 -33.57 -15.51 -15.27
N HIS A 111 -32.60 -15.92 -14.46
CA HIS A 111 -32.01 -15.08 -13.43
C HIS A 111 -30.55 -14.81 -13.73
N GLU A 112 -30.17 -13.53 -13.70
CA GLU A 112 -28.78 -13.10 -13.81
C GLU A 112 -28.43 -12.27 -12.59
N ASN A 113 -27.36 -12.64 -11.90
CA ASN A 113 -26.80 -11.85 -10.82
C ASN A 113 -25.30 -11.75 -10.98
N GLY A 114 -24.73 -10.68 -10.44
CA GLY A 114 -23.30 -10.55 -10.38
C GLY A 114 -22.86 -9.32 -9.65
N PHE A 115 -21.55 -9.12 -9.64
CA PHE A 115 -20.96 -7.86 -9.24
C PHE A 115 -19.74 -7.56 -10.08
N THR A 116 -19.40 -6.29 -10.15
CA THR A 116 -18.17 -5.79 -10.75
C THR A 116 -17.49 -4.83 -9.79
N VAL A 117 -16.17 -4.89 -9.75
CA VAL A 117 -15.29 -3.97 -9.02
C VAL A 117 -14.27 -3.47 -10.01
N ASP A 118 -14.00 -2.17 -9.98
CA ASP A 118 -12.95 -1.54 -10.75
C ASP A 118 -12.13 -0.67 -9.82
N TYR A 119 -10.87 -1.02 -9.64
CA TYR A 119 -9.92 -0.26 -8.83
C TYR A 119 -9.14 0.78 -9.67
N GLY A 120 -9.33 0.80 -10.99
CA GLY A 120 -8.62 1.71 -11.89
C GLY A 120 -7.27 1.14 -12.32
N ALA A 121 -6.35 2.01 -12.72
CA ALA A 121 -5.05 1.66 -13.28
C ALA A 121 -3.96 2.66 -12.85
N LEU A 122 -2.71 2.21 -12.89
CA LEU A 122 -1.55 3.10 -12.78
C LEU A 122 -1.39 3.92 -14.05
N ALA A 123 -0.91 5.17 -13.91
CA ALA A 123 -0.56 5.99 -15.06
C ALA A 123 0.65 5.41 -15.81
N ASP A 124 1.64 4.91 -15.07
CA ASP A 124 2.82 4.26 -15.63
C ASP A 124 3.35 3.16 -14.67
N PRO A 125 3.08 1.86 -14.93
CA PRO A 125 3.47 0.78 -14.02
C PRO A 125 4.98 0.57 -13.92
N ASP A 126 5.78 1.10 -14.86
CA ASP A 126 7.24 0.97 -14.85
C ASP A 126 7.92 2.05 -14.00
N LYS A 127 7.17 3.08 -13.59
CA LYS A 127 7.67 4.26 -12.86
C LYS A 127 7.04 4.37 -11.48
N LEU A 128 7.32 3.38 -10.63
CA LEU A 128 6.91 3.44 -9.23
C LEU A 128 7.80 4.38 -8.42
N SER A 129 7.23 4.89 -7.33
CA SER A 129 7.85 5.88 -6.45
C SER A 129 8.63 5.22 -5.31
N TYR A 130 9.93 5.54 -5.19
CA TYR A 130 10.82 4.92 -4.20
C TYR A 130 11.63 5.94 -3.42
N ILE A 131 11.72 5.73 -2.11
CA ILE A 131 12.71 6.37 -1.23
C ILE A 131 13.50 5.25 -0.57
N THR A 132 14.77 5.08 -0.93
CA THR A 132 15.56 3.91 -0.51
C THR A 132 16.94 4.29 -0.01
N ALA A 133 17.33 3.72 1.13
CA ALA A 133 18.69 3.68 1.64
C ALA A 133 19.18 2.22 1.66
N ASP A 134 20.23 1.89 0.92
CA ASP A 134 20.74 0.51 0.82
C ASP A 134 21.44 0.08 2.12
N SER A 135 22.48 0.80 2.55
CA SER A 135 23.21 0.46 3.79
C SER A 135 22.88 1.37 4.99
N GLY A 136 22.31 2.55 4.73
CA GLY A 136 22.02 3.55 5.75
C GLY A 136 20.56 3.65 6.15
N ASN A 137 20.26 4.67 6.96
CA ASN A 137 18.93 4.92 7.50
C ASN A 137 18.12 5.82 6.58
N VAL A 138 16.79 5.70 6.65
CA VAL A 138 15.87 6.71 6.09
C VAL A 138 15.30 7.54 7.24
N THR A 139 15.49 8.86 7.17
CA THR A 139 14.93 9.82 8.13
C THR A 139 14.04 10.82 7.40
N ILE A 140 12.80 10.99 7.86
CA ILE A 140 11.83 11.91 7.26
C ILE A 140 11.21 12.78 8.37
N ASN A 141 11.30 14.09 8.22
CA ASN A 141 10.69 15.08 9.10
C ASN A 141 9.81 16.02 8.27
N ALA A 142 8.51 16.06 8.54
CA ALA A 142 7.56 16.84 7.76
C ALA A 142 6.32 17.25 8.56
N ARG A 143 5.46 18.10 7.99
CA ARG A 143 4.12 18.33 8.52
C ARG A 143 3.25 17.09 8.37
N ASN A 144 3.10 16.59 7.15
CA ASN A 144 2.49 15.31 6.83
C ASN A 144 3.45 14.46 6.01
N VAL A 145 3.34 13.13 6.13
CA VAL A 145 4.07 12.18 5.29
C VAL A 145 3.08 11.25 4.62
N ASN A 146 3.03 11.31 3.28
CA ASN A 146 2.10 10.55 2.46
C ASN A 146 2.87 9.57 1.59
N ASN A 147 2.81 8.28 1.92
CA ASN A 147 3.37 7.20 1.12
C ASN A 147 2.22 6.45 0.42
N VAL A 148 1.83 6.91 -0.77
CA VAL A 148 0.64 6.42 -1.49
C VAL A 148 1.08 5.68 -2.74
N GLY A 149 1.07 4.35 -2.68
CA GLY A 149 1.56 3.46 -3.73
C GLY A 149 3.07 3.55 -3.96
N GLY A 150 3.78 4.39 -3.21
CA GLY A 150 5.24 4.39 -3.14
C GLY A 150 5.78 3.37 -2.13
N SER A 151 7.11 3.21 -2.14
CA SER A 151 7.84 2.40 -1.17
C SER A 151 8.94 3.20 -0.48
N ILE A 152 9.04 3.07 0.84
CA ILE A 152 10.10 3.65 1.66
C ILE A 152 10.89 2.48 2.27
N LEU A 153 12.15 2.33 1.86
CA LEU A 153 12.94 1.14 2.14
C LEU A 153 14.28 1.50 2.78
N SER A 154 14.71 0.71 3.75
CA SER A 154 16.05 0.78 4.32
C SER A 154 16.57 -0.64 4.49
N ASP A 155 17.39 -1.12 3.56
CA ASP A 155 17.67 -2.56 3.44
C ASP A 155 18.49 -3.09 4.64
N ASN A 156 19.45 -2.31 5.12
CA ASN A 156 20.27 -2.66 6.29
C ASN A 156 20.21 -1.62 7.43
N GLY A 157 19.30 -0.66 7.33
CA GLY A 157 19.17 0.45 8.27
C GLY A 157 17.82 0.50 8.98
N SER A 158 17.67 1.55 9.77
CA SER A 158 16.42 1.89 10.45
C SER A 158 15.66 2.96 9.68
N ILE A 159 14.34 2.96 9.83
CA ILE A 159 13.46 4.02 9.32
C ILE A 159 12.95 4.85 10.49
N SER A 160 13.09 6.17 10.41
CA SER A 160 12.52 7.13 11.36
C SER A 160 11.69 8.17 10.63
N ILE A 161 10.38 8.20 10.89
CA ILE A 161 9.48 9.18 10.30
C ILE A 161 8.80 9.96 11.42
N ALA A 162 8.96 11.27 11.40
CA ALA A 162 8.31 12.19 12.32
C ALA A 162 7.45 13.19 11.54
N ALA A 163 6.14 12.91 11.51
CA ALA A 163 5.14 13.83 10.99
C ALA A 163 4.57 14.70 12.11
N ALA A 164 4.49 16.02 11.90
CA ALA A 164 3.87 16.91 12.87
C ALA A 164 2.37 16.67 13.03
N GLN A 165 1.69 16.16 11.99
CA GLN A 165 0.26 15.91 11.96
C GLN A 165 -0.05 14.46 11.60
N ASN A 166 -0.03 14.10 10.31
CA ASN A 166 -0.49 12.80 9.85
C ASN A 166 0.61 12.03 9.11
N LEU A 167 0.59 10.72 9.28
CA LEU A 167 1.37 9.77 8.50
C LEU A 167 0.40 8.82 7.81
N LEU A 168 0.39 8.82 6.48
CA LEU A 168 -0.39 7.92 5.65
C LEU A 168 0.53 6.96 4.92
N THR A 169 0.27 5.67 5.05
CA THR A 169 0.80 4.62 4.18
C THR A 169 -0.37 3.94 3.49
N GLN A 170 -0.37 3.94 2.16
CA GLN A 170 -1.49 3.42 1.41
C GLN A 170 -1.02 2.59 0.23
N GLY A 171 -1.50 1.35 0.13
CA GLY A 171 -1.34 0.53 -1.07
C GLY A 171 -2.31 1.01 -2.16
N VAL A 172 -1.84 1.09 -3.41
CA VAL A 172 -2.69 1.42 -4.56
C VAL A 172 -3.14 0.14 -5.22
N PHE A 173 -4.45 -0.12 -5.18
CA PHE A 173 -5.05 -1.28 -5.83
C PHE A 173 -5.44 -0.88 -7.26
N THR A 174 -5.23 -1.77 -8.21
CA THR A 174 -5.63 -1.58 -9.62
C THR A 174 -6.23 -2.86 -10.18
N GLY A 175 -6.81 -2.77 -11.38
CA GLY A 175 -7.44 -3.89 -12.05
C GLY A 175 -8.92 -4.04 -11.66
N GLN A 176 -9.51 -5.13 -12.12
CA GLN A 176 -10.96 -5.35 -12.05
C GLN A 176 -11.26 -6.75 -11.53
N ALA A 177 -12.37 -6.86 -10.81
CA ALA A 177 -12.94 -8.15 -10.45
C ALA A 177 -14.38 -8.23 -10.93
N SER A 178 -14.75 -9.35 -11.52
CA SER A 178 -16.13 -9.59 -11.95
C SER A 178 -16.60 -10.98 -11.57
N TYR A 179 -17.87 -11.06 -11.20
CA TYR A 179 -18.60 -12.30 -11.00
C TYR A 179 -19.92 -12.20 -11.75
N HIS A 180 -20.23 -13.22 -12.53
CA HIS A 180 -21.49 -13.34 -13.24
C HIS A 180 -22.04 -14.75 -13.07
N GLN A 181 -23.31 -14.84 -12.68
CA GLN A 181 -24.07 -16.07 -12.58
C GLN A 181 -25.37 -15.92 -13.38
N SER A 182 -25.60 -16.84 -14.32
CA SER A 182 -26.86 -16.97 -15.06
C SER A 182 -27.47 -18.34 -14.78
N CYS A 183 -28.77 -18.37 -14.47
CA CYS A 183 -29.53 -19.58 -14.22
C CYS A 183 -30.77 -19.59 -15.11
N PHE A 184 -30.92 -20.66 -15.91
CA PHE A 184 -32.09 -20.90 -16.75
C PHE A 184 -32.76 -22.23 -16.39
N ILE A 185 -32.06 -23.34 -16.64
CA ILE A 185 -32.39 -24.71 -16.19
C ILE A 185 -31.17 -25.26 -15.43
N PHE A 186 -29.99 -25.01 -15.99
CA PHE A 186 -28.70 -25.15 -15.33
C PHE A 186 -28.14 -23.77 -15.01
N CYS A 187 -27.29 -23.69 -13.98
CA CYS A 187 -26.59 -22.46 -13.65
C CYS A 187 -25.18 -22.47 -14.24
N ARG A 188 -24.80 -21.36 -14.85
CA ARG A 188 -23.44 -21.09 -15.30
C ARG A 188 -22.89 -19.90 -14.53
N ALA A 189 -21.74 -20.08 -13.92
CA ALA A 189 -21.01 -19.01 -13.27
C ALA A 189 -19.64 -18.81 -13.93
N SER A 190 -19.23 -17.55 -14.04
CA SER A 190 -17.91 -17.13 -14.48
C SER A 190 -17.40 -16.03 -13.56
N ALA A 191 -16.10 -16.09 -13.25
CA ALA A 191 -15.44 -15.05 -12.47
C ALA A 191 -14.10 -14.68 -13.12
N SER A 192 -13.68 -13.43 -12.96
CA SER A 192 -12.36 -12.94 -13.33
C SER A 192 -11.86 -11.95 -12.28
N SER A 193 -10.55 -11.91 -12.08
CA SER A 193 -9.89 -10.92 -11.25
C SER A 193 -8.52 -10.64 -11.84
N THR A 194 -8.22 -9.36 -12.04
CA THR A 194 -6.89 -8.83 -12.34
C THR A 194 -6.40 -7.91 -11.23
N VAL A 195 -7.04 -7.96 -10.05
CA VAL A 195 -6.76 -7.05 -8.95
C VAL A 195 -5.35 -7.25 -8.43
N GLN A 196 -4.59 -6.17 -8.37
CA GLN A 196 -3.21 -6.14 -7.90
C GLN A 196 -2.99 -4.93 -7.00
N ALA A 197 -2.10 -5.06 -6.01
CA ALA A 197 -1.72 -3.98 -5.11
C ALA A 197 -0.28 -3.53 -5.44
N PHE A 198 -0.07 -2.21 -5.45
CA PHE A 198 1.20 -1.57 -5.73
C PHE A 198 1.60 -0.66 -4.57
N GLY A 199 2.85 -0.80 -4.13
CA GLY A 199 3.48 -0.03 -3.06
C GLY A 199 2.64 0.09 -1.79
N GLY A 200 2.70 1.25 -1.15
CA GLY A 200 2.23 1.42 0.23
C GLY A 200 3.13 0.66 1.21
N VAL A 201 4.43 0.60 0.94
CA VAL A 201 5.38 -0.17 1.73
C VAL A 201 6.29 0.75 2.52
N ILE A 202 6.47 0.43 3.80
CA ILE A 202 7.56 0.93 4.64
C ILE A 202 8.28 -0.29 5.20
N GLU A 203 9.54 -0.48 4.85
CA GLU A 203 10.31 -1.66 5.26
C GLU A 203 11.71 -1.29 5.72
N ALA A 204 12.06 -1.71 6.94
CA ALA A 204 13.40 -1.49 7.50
C ALA A 204 14.05 -2.82 7.88
N GLY A 205 15.31 -2.99 7.48
CA GLY A 205 16.18 -4.09 7.89
C GLY A 205 16.55 -4.08 9.38
N LYS A 206 16.25 -3.00 10.09
CA LYS A 206 16.39 -2.85 11.55
C LYS A 206 15.08 -2.34 12.16
N ASP A 207 15.15 -1.26 12.94
CA ASP A 207 14.01 -0.70 13.66
C ASP A 207 13.23 0.27 12.77
N THR A 208 11.92 0.36 12.97
CA THR A 208 11.08 1.40 12.39
C THR A 208 10.42 2.19 13.51
N THR A 209 10.58 3.52 13.49
CA THR A 209 9.88 4.43 14.39
C THR A 209 9.01 5.39 13.56
N LEU A 210 7.70 5.29 13.75
CA LEU A 210 6.72 6.17 13.13
C LEU A 210 6.08 7.03 14.20
N LYS A 211 6.19 8.35 14.04
CA LYS A 211 5.59 9.33 14.94
C LYS A 211 4.69 10.29 14.18
N ALA A 212 3.48 10.51 14.70
CA ALA A 212 2.54 11.49 14.17
C ALA A 212 1.85 12.26 15.30
N GLY A 213 1.72 13.58 15.15
CA GLY A 213 1.05 14.41 16.16
C GLY A 213 -0.47 14.20 16.23
N THR A 214 -1.08 13.56 15.21
CA THR A 214 -2.52 13.32 15.14
C THR A 214 -2.84 11.85 14.85
N GLN A 215 -2.42 11.35 13.68
CA GLN A 215 -2.80 10.01 13.26
C GLN A 215 -1.74 9.31 12.40
N ILE A 216 -1.54 8.01 12.66
CA ILE A 216 -0.88 7.07 11.75
C ILE A 216 -1.97 6.23 11.08
N THR A 217 -2.03 6.25 9.75
CA THR A 217 -2.97 5.43 8.97
C THR A 217 -2.20 4.54 8.01
N ASN A 218 -2.49 3.24 8.05
CA ASN A 218 -2.06 2.28 7.06
C ASN A 218 -3.27 1.63 6.38
N THR A 219 -3.51 1.95 5.11
CA THR A 219 -4.66 1.48 4.32
C THR A 219 -4.18 0.62 3.16
N GLY A 220 -4.37 -0.69 3.26
CA GLY A 220 -3.97 -1.64 2.21
C GLY A 220 -2.46 -1.75 2.00
N GLY A 221 -1.65 -1.01 2.78
CA GLY A 221 -0.20 -1.04 2.74
C GLY A 221 0.41 -1.98 3.79
N THR A 222 1.73 -1.97 3.85
CA THR A 222 2.54 -2.84 4.71
C THR A 222 3.65 -2.04 5.37
N VAL A 223 3.71 -2.09 6.70
CA VAL A 223 4.79 -1.51 7.50
C VAL A 223 5.50 -2.64 8.23
N VAL A 224 6.77 -2.85 7.91
CA VAL A 224 7.58 -3.95 8.43
C VAL A 224 8.89 -3.41 9.00
N ALA A 225 9.22 -3.87 10.21
CA ALA A 225 10.54 -3.74 10.78
C ALA A 225 11.08 -5.14 11.07
N ILE A 226 12.30 -5.46 10.64
CA ILE A 226 12.96 -6.70 11.07
C ILE A 226 13.18 -6.65 12.58
N GLY A 227 13.60 -5.49 13.10
CA GLY A 227 13.77 -5.20 14.53
C GLY A 227 12.47 -4.78 15.21
N ASN A 228 12.52 -3.71 16.00
CA ASN A 228 11.38 -3.17 16.71
C ASN A 228 10.58 -2.22 15.82
N LEU A 229 9.25 -2.29 15.93
CA LEU A 229 8.33 -1.35 15.31
C LEU A 229 7.69 -0.50 16.39
N LYS A 230 7.95 0.81 16.38
CA LYS A 230 7.34 1.78 17.30
C LYS A 230 6.39 2.70 16.55
N LEU A 231 5.15 2.76 17.02
CA LEU A 231 4.09 3.62 16.52
C LEU A 231 3.67 4.58 17.65
N ASP A 232 3.95 5.87 17.47
CA ASP A 232 3.69 6.94 18.45
C ASP A 232 2.75 7.99 17.85
N ALA A 233 1.45 7.85 18.10
CA ALA A 233 0.44 8.81 17.67
C ALA A 233 -0.83 8.73 18.54
N PRO A 234 -1.59 9.83 18.70
CA PRO A 234 -2.88 9.77 19.40
C PRO A 234 -3.82 8.68 18.86
N LYS A 235 -3.82 8.48 17.54
CA LYS A 235 -4.60 7.44 16.86
C LYS A 235 -3.77 6.68 15.84
N THR A 236 -3.89 5.36 15.83
CA THR A 236 -3.35 4.48 14.80
C THR A 236 -4.48 3.68 14.15
N LEU A 237 -4.51 3.65 12.82
CA LEU A 237 -5.53 2.98 12.03
C LEU A 237 -4.89 1.96 11.08
N ALA A 238 -5.29 0.69 11.21
CA ALA A 238 -4.87 -0.41 10.36
C ALA A 238 -6.07 -0.89 9.51
N GLN A 239 -6.08 -0.53 8.23
CA GLN A 239 -7.18 -0.77 7.31
C GLN A 239 -6.80 -1.73 6.20
N GLY A 240 -7.53 -2.84 6.08
CA GLY A 240 -7.41 -3.75 4.94
C GLY A 240 -8.24 -3.24 3.75
N VAL A 241 -7.83 -3.59 2.54
CA VAL A 241 -8.58 -3.33 1.31
C VAL A 241 -9.02 -4.66 0.70
N PRO A 242 -10.28 -4.82 0.26
CA PRO A 242 -10.76 -6.08 -0.30
C PRO A 242 -9.99 -6.52 -1.56
N GLY A 243 -9.20 -7.59 -1.45
CA GLY A 243 -8.61 -8.30 -2.58
C GLY A 243 -9.56 -9.36 -3.13
N TYR A 244 -9.43 -9.72 -4.42
CA TYR A 244 -10.28 -10.70 -5.09
C TYR A 244 -9.47 -11.83 -5.73
N THR A 245 -9.72 -13.06 -5.29
CA THR A 245 -9.11 -14.28 -5.86
C THR A 245 -10.16 -15.12 -6.54
N VAL A 246 -9.86 -15.61 -7.74
CA VAL A 246 -10.81 -16.38 -8.55
C VAL A 246 -10.39 -17.84 -8.68
N ILE A 247 -11.35 -18.74 -8.52
CA ILE A 247 -11.21 -20.15 -8.84
C ILE A 247 -12.22 -20.50 -9.95
N ASN A 248 -11.69 -20.75 -11.15
CA ASN A 248 -12.46 -21.22 -12.29
C ASN A 248 -12.17 -22.71 -12.50
N ARG A 249 -13.18 -23.58 -12.36
CA ARG A 249 -13.04 -25.00 -12.70
C ARG A 249 -13.88 -25.34 -13.93
N ARG A 250 -13.19 -25.47 -15.07
CA ARG A 250 -13.81 -25.77 -16.37
C ARG A 250 -13.80 -27.26 -16.76
N ASN A 251 -13.01 -28.11 -16.07
CA ASN A 251 -12.68 -29.47 -16.53
C ASN A 251 -12.93 -30.58 -15.49
N ASP A 252 -14.04 -30.53 -14.75
CA ASP A 252 -14.44 -31.59 -13.79
C ASP A 252 -15.64 -32.40 -14.32
N LEU A 253 -15.89 -33.61 -13.82
CA LEU A 253 -17.04 -34.46 -14.20
C LEU A 253 -18.38 -33.71 -14.12
N LYS A 254 -18.51 -32.71 -13.24
CA LYS A 254 -19.69 -31.82 -13.14
C LYS A 254 -19.88 -30.87 -14.33
N ALA A 255 -18.80 -30.47 -15.01
CA ALA A 255 -18.88 -29.65 -16.22
C ALA A 255 -19.46 -30.44 -17.40
N TRP A 256 -19.28 -31.76 -17.40
CA TRP A 256 -19.86 -32.69 -18.40
C TRP A 256 -21.39 -32.77 -18.32
N PHE A 257 -21.98 -32.50 -17.15
CA PHE A 257 -23.43 -32.39 -16.92
C PHE A 257 -23.98 -30.96 -17.11
N GLY A 258 -23.24 -30.06 -17.79
CA GLY A 258 -23.72 -28.72 -18.16
C GLY A 258 -23.59 -27.63 -17.09
N ASN A 259 -23.02 -27.93 -15.92
CA ASN A 259 -22.80 -26.98 -14.83
C ASN A 259 -21.34 -26.49 -14.81
N THR A 260 -21.09 -25.27 -15.33
CA THR A 260 -19.81 -24.57 -15.12
C THR A 260 -19.89 -23.74 -13.85
N TRP A 261 -18.99 -23.98 -12.89
CA TRP A 261 -18.96 -23.24 -11.63
C TRP A 261 -17.68 -22.41 -11.52
N ALA A 262 -17.86 -21.18 -11.04
CA ALA A 262 -16.79 -20.26 -10.69
C ALA A 262 -17.04 -19.78 -9.26
N ALA A 263 -15.95 -19.66 -8.48
CA ALA A 263 -15.99 -19.06 -7.16
C ALA A 263 -15.05 -17.85 -7.15
N ILE A 264 -15.51 -16.76 -6.54
CA ILE A 264 -14.69 -15.59 -6.25
C ILE A 264 -14.64 -15.41 -4.74
N TYR A 265 -13.45 -15.17 -4.24
CA TYR A 265 -13.15 -14.99 -2.83
C TYR A 265 -12.75 -13.53 -2.63
N ALA A 266 -13.47 -12.84 -1.75
CA ALA A 266 -13.10 -11.50 -1.31
C ALA A 266 -12.53 -11.59 0.11
N ALA A 267 -11.31 -11.08 0.29
CA ALA A 267 -10.64 -11.03 1.59
C ALA A 267 -9.85 -9.73 1.72
N ASP A 268 -9.91 -9.11 2.90
CA ASP A 268 -9.13 -7.92 3.21
C ASP A 268 -7.63 -8.21 3.08
N THR A 269 -6.92 -7.35 2.36
CA THR A 269 -5.49 -7.44 2.07
C THR A 269 -4.80 -6.13 2.50
N GLY A 270 -3.61 -6.25 3.09
CA GLY A 270 -2.82 -5.11 3.56
C GLY A 270 -3.33 -4.50 4.88
N GLY A 271 -2.90 -3.27 5.18
CA GLY A 271 -3.15 -2.61 6.46
C GLY A 271 -2.37 -3.26 7.61
N MET A 272 -1.14 -3.71 7.35
CA MET A 272 -0.35 -4.50 8.29
C MET A 272 0.77 -3.71 8.95
N PHE A 273 0.93 -3.88 10.25
CA PHE A 273 2.08 -3.44 11.03
C PHE A 273 2.78 -4.66 11.63
N THR A 274 4.04 -4.90 11.24
CA THR A 274 4.77 -6.11 11.64
C THR A 274 6.16 -5.78 12.18
N GLY A 275 6.48 -6.31 13.37
CA GLY A 275 7.85 -6.43 13.86
C GLY A 275 8.28 -7.90 13.78
N GLU A 276 9.24 -8.26 12.93
CA GLU A 276 9.54 -9.68 12.70
C GLU A 276 10.21 -10.31 13.91
N THR A 277 11.39 -9.82 14.26
CA THR A 277 12.19 -10.33 15.37
C THR A 277 12.05 -9.49 16.64
N GLY A 278 11.59 -8.24 16.51
CA GLY A 278 11.37 -7.32 17.64
C GLY A 278 9.91 -7.17 18.07
N GLN A 279 9.69 -6.22 19.00
CA GLN A 279 8.37 -5.90 19.54
C GLN A 279 7.65 -4.87 18.67
N VAL A 280 6.32 -4.90 18.71
CA VAL A 280 5.47 -3.82 18.18
C VAL A 280 4.96 -2.98 19.35
N GLU A 281 5.50 -1.78 19.52
CA GLU A 281 5.08 -0.82 20.54
C GLU A 281 4.08 0.18 19.94
N LEU A 282 2.92 0.33 20.57
CA LEU A 282 1.85 1.22 20.15
C LEU A 282 1.46 2.18 21.29
N THR A 283 1.78 3.45 21.12
CA THR A 283 1.32 4.52 22.01
C THR A 283 0.09 5.18 21.41
N GLY A 284 -0.95 5.40 22.23
CA GLY A 284 -2.24 5.96 21.81
C GLY A 284 -3.33 4.92 21.57
N GLU A 285 -4.41 5.33 20.89
CA GLU A 285 -5.53 4.47 20.51
C GLU A 285 -5.24 3.71 19.20
N ALA A 286 -5.59 2.43 19.13
CA ALA A 286 -5.49 1.64 17.90
C ALA A 286 -6.86 1.15 17.42
N ASP A 287 -7.18 1.40 16.14
CA ASP A 287 -8.36 0.87 15.44
C ASP A 287 -7.93 -0.04 14.28
N ILE A 288 -8.46 -1.26 14.24
CA ILE A 288 -8.16 -2.25 13.20
C ILE A 288 -9.45 -2.57 12.44
N ASP A 289 -9.48 -2.27 11.14
CA ASP A 289 -10.59 -2.54 10.23
C ASP A 289 -10.08 -3.35 9.02
N GLY A 290 -10.06 -4.68 9.14
CA GLY A 290 -9.53 -5.57 8.09
C GLY A 290 -8.01 -5.75 8.08
N GLY A 291 -7.25 -4.81 8.67
CA GLY A 291 -5.80 -4.87 8.82
C GLY A 291 -5.31 -5.79 9.95
N SER A 292 -4.01 -5.75 10.28
CA SER A 292 -3.48 -6.49 11.44
C SER A 292 -2.17 -5.93 12.02
N ASN A 293 -1.97 -6.14 13.33
CA ASN A 293 -0.70 -5.86 14.01
C ASN A 293 -0.09 -7.19 14.48
N ARG A 294 1.16 -7.49 14.11
CA ARG A 294 1.79 -8.79 14.39
C ARG A 294 3.23 -8.63 14.87
N SER A 295 3.63 -9.49 15.81
CA SER A 295 5.04 -9.77 16.12
C SER A 295 5.29 -11.26 15.97
N THR A 296 6.41 -11.66 15.37
CA THR A 296 6.75 -13.08 15.13
C THR A 296 7.82 -13.62 16.08
N SER A 297 8.20 -12.89 17.14
CA SER A 297 9.19 -13.38 18.12
C SER A 297 8.67 -14.63 18.85
N SER A 298 9.11 -15.80 18.40
CA SER A 298 8.75 -17.11 18.92
C SER A 298 9.60 -17.49 20.12
N SER A 299 9.12 -17.13 21.30
CA SER A 299 9.34 -17.90 22.54
C SER A 299 8.15 -17.64 23.45
N ALA A 300 7.20 -18.58 23.42
CA ALA A 300 5.94 -18.57 24.18
C ALA A 300 4.97 -17.43 23.85
N GLY A 301 4.16 -17.60 22.80
CA GLY A 301 2.71 -17.31 22.78
C GLY A 301 2.13 -15.99 23.32
N ILE A 302 2.93 -14.95 23.57
CA ILE A 302 2.45 -13.66 24.03
C ILE A 302 2.68 -12.66 22.90
N LEU A 303 1.60 -12.34 22.20
CA LEU A 303 1.48 -11.10 21.47
C LEU A 303 1.67 -9.96 22.48
N ASN A 304 2.89 -9.44 22.64
CA ASN A 304 3.16 -8.23 23.41
C ASN A 304 2.70 -7.01 22.59
N LEU A 305 1.41 -6.97 22.26
CA LEU A 305 0.77 -5.74 21.80
C LEU A 305 0.56 -4.89 23.04
N LEU A 306 1.56 -4.09 23.39
CA LEU A 306 1.43 -3.12 24.47
C LEU A 306 0.65 -1.91 23.94
N CYS A 307 -0.68 -2.01 23.90
CA CYS A 307 -1.54 -0.86 23.67
C CYS A 307 -1.72 -0.13 25.00
N VAL A 308 -1.00 0.98 25.17
CA VAL A 308 -1.01 1.72 26.44
C VAL A 308 -2.39 2.33 26.74
N HIS A 309 -3.20 2.68 25.71
CA HIS A 309 -4.45 3.45 25.88
C HIS A 309 -5.70 2.82 25.21
N GLY A 310 -5.66 1.54 24.82
CA GLY A 310 -6.84 0.78 24.34
C GLY A 310 -6.79 0.40 22.86
N CYS A 311 -7.30 -0.79 22.55
CA CYS A 311 -7.32 -1.38 21.20
C CYS A 311 -8.74 -1.79 20.81
N ARG A 312 -9.23 -1.33 19.66
CA ARG A 312 -10.53 -1.71 19.10
C ARG A 312 -10.31 -2.43 17.78
N ALA A 313 -10.70 -3.70 17.71
CA ALA A 313 -10.62 -4.49 16.49
C ALA A 313 -12.01 -4.77 15.94
N LYS A 314 -12.25 -4.42 14.67
CA LYS A 314 -13.36 -4.93 13.86
C LYS A 314 -12.90 -6.19 13.13
N ARG A 315 -13.81 -7.16 12.98
CA ARG A 315 -13.49 -8.44 12.31
C ARG A 315 -13.02 -8.21 10.87
N GLN A 316 -11.99 -8.95 10.46
CA GLN A 316 -11.62 -9.09 9.05
C GLN A 316 -12.83 -9.59 8.24
N ARG A 317 -13.06 -8.97 7.09
CA ARG A 317 -14.13 -9.34 6.16
C ARG A 317 -13.57 -10.42 5.23
N ALA A 318 -13.99 -11.65 5.47
CA ALA A 318 -13.83 -12.74 4.51
C ALA A 318 -15.23 -13.11 4.02
N THR A 319 -15.55 -12.73 2.78
CA THR A 319 -16.84 -13.07 2.17
C THR A 319 -16.61 -14.12 1.11
N PHE A 320 -17.07 -15.33 1.40
CA PHE A 320 -17.10 -16.40 0.42
C PHE A 320 -18.42 -16.35 -0.34
N LEU A 321 -18.40 -15.81 -1.56
CA LEU A 321 -19.55 -15.88 -2.47
C LEU A 321 -19.52 -17.24 -3.16
N ARG A 322 -20.03 -18.25 -2.45
CA ARG A 322 -20.36 -19.56 -2.99
C ARG A 322 -21.87 -19.68 -3.03
N THR A 323 -22.46 -19.55 -4.21
CA THR A 323 -23.84 -20.00 -4.38
C THR A 323 -23.80 -21.53 -4.42
N PHE A 324 -24.14 -22.16 -3.28
CA PHE A 324 -24.61 -23.54 -3.31
C PHE A 324 -25.84 -23.53 -4.22
N ALA A 325 -25.71 -24.10 -5.41
CA ALA A 325 -26.86 -24.52 -6.18
C ALA A 325 -27.53 -25.65 -5.39
N GLY A 326 -28.36 -25.27 -4.43
CA GLY A 326 -29.46 -26.12 -3.99
C GLY A 326 -30.43 -26.21 -5.16
N CYS A 327 -30.20 -27.18 -6.04
CA CYS A 327 -31.34 -27.81 -6.69
C CYS A 327 -32.05 -28.58 -5.58
N ILE A 328 -33.36 -28.35 -5.47
CA ILE A 328 -34.30 -29.20 -4.72
C ILE A 328 -34.07 -30.65 -5.13
#